data_AF-J9WAA0-F1
#
_entry.id   AF-J9WAA0-F1
#
_cell.length_a   1.000
_cell.length_b   1.000
_cell.length_c   1.000
_cell.angle_alpha   90.00
_cell.angle_beta   90.00
_cell.angle_gamma   90.00
#
_symmetry.space_group_name_H-M   'P 1'
#
loop_
_entity.id
_entity.type
_entity.pdbx_description
1 polymer ?
#
loop_
_entity_poly.entity_id
_entity_poly.type
_entity_poly.pdbx_seq_one_letter_code
_entity_poly.pdbx_strand_id
1 'polypeptide(L)'
;MSAEVSAPGDNLAAVSGTGDVDDNQPQPTGCLVAFKLNNSDQPPERAMLSSRDGNRVYVRAVDPCDPQPPNIRASPGDEGTVLKNDLAELYVRRVAAADDPLDDGVPLFTGDEVAVMEHISHISHHTAMEGDEGYLLWQRIVPTREEPGRVFARTLRHDEPDDGRRAHVRPGDQLILDDIRLEIDYVDQWEGEGVTGYVPLTPVLFTWMRFGTGHSEDKQRYLLSAARRLDRAQTLFERVGELRDQLQNRPPEGAPALRRAAFELIGTTEMAIVALNRAMTMCADAMDAIGTSVSLPMTITNLRECVVQIRDSYEHIDERAVGEVRRNPNINAHSIFDHDQIVANGVITYGGYYLDLATDVPDLITAVRQYLKDAAAETLPSNSSTSTVSGSA
;
A
#
# COMPACT_ATOMS: atom_id res chain seq x y z
N MET A 1 -17.11 19.24 -48.51
CA MET A 1 -18.10 18.27 -48.03
C MET A 1 -17.95 18.22 -46.51
N SER A 2 -18.26 19.22 -45.70
CA SER A 2 -19.35 20.21 -45.67
C SER A 2 -20.71 19.55 -45.51
N ALA A 3 -21.02 19.19 -44.27
CA ALA A 3 -22.37 19.02 -43.76
C ALA A 3 -22.41 19.69 -42.38
N GLU A 4 -22.88 20.94 -42.38
CA GLU A 4 -23.45 21.62 -41.22
C GLU A 4 -24.70 20.85 -40.77
N VAL A 5 -24.82 20.59 -39.47
CA VAL A 5 -26.11 20.28 -38.86
C VAL A 5 -26.27 21.20 -37.65
N SER A 6 -27.24 22.10 -37.79
CA SER A 6 -27.63 23.14 -36.86
C SER A 6 -28.03 22.60 -35.48
N ALA A 7 -27.66 23.38 -34.46
CA ALA A 7 -28.17 23.26 -33.10
C ALA A 7 -29.71 23.42 -33.06
N PRO A 8 -30.43 22.68 -32.21
CA PRO A 8 -31.76 23.06 -31.79
C PRO A 8 -31.67 24.07 -30.64
N GLY A 9 -32.45 25.13 -30.78
CA GLY A 9 -32.35 26.36 -30.00
C GLY A 9 -32.71 26.23 -28.53
N ASP A 10 -32.14 27.18 -27.79
CA ASP A 10 -32.67 27.72 -26.54
C ASP A 10 -34.19 27.83 -26.57
N ASN A 11 -34.83 27.11 -25.65
CA ASN A 11 -36.15 27.42 -25.11
C ASN A 11 -36.30 26.72 -23.75
N LEU A 12 -35.45 27.06 -22.78
CA LEU A 12 -35.81 26.94 -21.37
C LEU A 12 -36.71 28.14 -21.05
N ALA A 13 -37.98 28.01 -21.44
CA ALA A 13 -39.03 28.77 -20.81
C ALA A 13 -38.98 28.43 -19.32
N ALA A 14 -38.72 29.45 -18.49
CA ALA A 14 -39.03 29.39 -17.08
C ALA A 14 -40.54 29.08 -16.98
N VAL A 15 -40.86 27.80 -16.75
CA VAL A 15 -42.19 27.40 -16.30
C VAL A 15 -42.27 27.90 -14.86
N SER A 16 -42.63 29.17 -14.70
CA SER A 16 -43.26 29.68 -13.49
C SER A 16 -44.65 29.06 -13.41
N GLY A 17 -44.68 27.75 -13.16
CA GLY A 17 -45.88 27.08 -12.71
C GLY A 17 -46.08 27.49 -11.27
N THR A 18 -46.92 28.50 -11.04
CA THR A 18 -47.68 28.63 -9.79
C THR A 18 -48.71 27.50 -9.76
N GLY A 19 -48.23 26.26 -9.79
CA GLY A 19 -49.04 25.07 -9.62
C GLY A 19 -49.44 25.04 -8.16
N ASP A 20 -50.75 25.00 -7.93
CA ASP A 20 -51.37 24.80 -6.63
C ASP A 20 -50.58 23.74 -5.84
N VAL A 21 -49.82 24.22 -4.85
CA VAL A 21 -49.24 23.36 -3.83
C VAL A 21 -50.44 22.71 -3.16
N ASP A 22 -50.53 21.39 -3.23
CA ASP A 22 -51.58 20.64 -2.55
C ASP A 22 -51.43 20.92 -1.04
N ASP A 23 -52.27 21.82 -0.51
CA ASP A 23 -52.28 22.30 0.89
C ASP A 23 -52.41 21.15 1.92
N ASN A 24 -52.66 19.92 1.46
CA ASN A 24 -52.71 18.71 2.29
C ASN A 24 -51.37 17.98 2.43
N GLN A 25 -50.29 18.40 1.77
CA GLN A 25 -48.98 17.80 2.04
C GLN A 25 -48.47 18.23 3.43
N PRO A 26 -48.04 17.28 4.28
CA PRO A 26 -47.51 17.63 5.60
C PRO A 26 -46.30 18.56 5.43
N GLN A 27 -46.31 19.69 6.13
CA GLN A 27 -45.18 20.60 6.12
C GLN A 27 -44.06 20.08 7.05
N PRO A 28 -42.79 20.16 6.62
CA PRO A 28 -41.67 19.78 7.47
C PRO A 28 -41.57 20.72 8.68
N THR A 29 -41.35 20.15 9.85
CA THR A 29 -41.14 20.89 11.11
C THR A 29 -39.71 21.37 11.29
N GLY A 30 -38.77 20.77 10.56
CA GLY A 30 -37.36 21.09 10.59
C GLY A 30 -36.61 20.41 9.45
N CYS A 31 -35.32 20.72 9.36
CA CYS A 31 -34.40 20.17 8.38
C CYS A 31 -33.12 19.72 9.11
N LEU A 32 -32.82 18.42 9.09
CA LEU A 32 -31.57 17.90 9.64
C LEU A 32 -30.44 18.20 8.66
N VAL A 33 -29.50 19.04 9.07
CA VAL A 33 -28.38 19.47 8.22
C VAL A 33 -27.10 18.69 8.52
N ALA A 34 -26.89 18.32 9.79
CA ALA A 34 -25.70 17.61 10.22
C ALA A 34 -25.97 16.76 11.46
N PHE A 35 -25.09 15.81 11.73
CA PHE A 35 -25.07 15.07 12.98
C PHE A 35 -23.63 14.81 13.43
N LYS A 36 -23.45 14.57 14.72
CA LYS A 36 -22.19 14.13 15.30
C LYS A 36 -22.44 12.91 16.16
N LEU A 37 -21.77 11.79 15.89
CA LEU A 37 -21.88 10.60 16.73
C LEU A 37 -21.39 10.90 18.16
N ASN A 38 -22.11 10.39 19.16
CA ASN A 38 -21.72 10.54 20.56
C ASN A 38 -20.35 9.89 20.79
N ASN A 39 -19.50 10.54 21.59
CA ASN A 39 -18.11 10.12 21.85
C ASN A 39 -17.17 10.13 20.63
N SER A 40 -17.59 10.72 19.50
CA SER A 40 -16.68 10.98 18.38
C SER A 40 -15.93 12.29 18.60
N ASP A 41 -14.61 12.28 18.38
CA ASP A 41 -13.80 13.50 18.31
C ASP A 41 -13.93 14.22 16.96
N GLN A 42 -14.62 13.60 15.99
CA GLN A 42 -14.82 14.18 14.67
C GLN A 42 -15.78 15.39 14.72
N PRO A 43 -15.60 16.38 13.83
CA PRO A 43 -16.58 17.44 13.66
C PRO A 43 -17.92 16.88 13.19
N PRO A 44 -19.04 17.60 13.39
CA PRO A 44 -20.33 17.21 12.83
C PRO A 44 -20.23 16.98 11.32
N GLU A 45 -20.81 15.89 10.85
CA GLU A 45 -20.86 15.50 9.44
C GLU A 45 -22.22 15.90 8.83
N ARG A 46 -22.21 16.23 7.54
CA ARG A 46 -23.43 16.56 6.81
C ARG A 46 -24.34 15.33 6.72
N ALA A 47 -25.62 15.52 6.99
CA ALA A 47 -26.62 14.48 6.91
C ALA A 47 -27.12 14.30 5.47
N MET A 48 -27.31 13.05 5.06
CA MET A 48 -28.00 12.66 3.82
C MET A 48 -29.08 11.65 4.15
N LEU A 49 -30.24 11.81 3.50
CA LEU A 49 -31.33 10.85 3.65
C LEU A 49 -30.92 9.51 3.02
N SER A 50 -30.96 8.45 3.82
CA SER A 50 -30.77 7.08 3.33
C SER A 50 -32.12 6.46 2.98
N SER A 51 -33.03 6.39 3.96
CA SER A 51 -34.38 5.83 3.75
C SER A 51 -35.37 6.28 4.82
N ARG A 52 -36.66 6.06 4.57
CA ARG A 52 -37.75 6.25 5.55
C ARG A 52 -38.53 4.95 5.69
N ASP A 53 -38.79 4.54 6.92
CA ASP A 53 -39.63 3.39 7.28
C ASP A 53 -40.66 3.82 8.32
N GLY A 54 -41.88 4.12 7.84
CA GLY A 54 -42.89 4.79 8.65
C GLY A 54 -42.39 6.14 9.16
N ASN A 55 -42.39 6.31 10.48
CA ASN A 55 -41.87 7.52 11.15
C ASN A 55 -40.36 7.48 11.35
N ARG A 56 -39.67 6.38 11.03
CA ARG A 56 -38.24 6.26 11.27
C ARG A 56 -37.45 6.78 10.06
N VAL A 57 -36.59 7.76 10.30
CA VAL A 57 -35.79 8.43 9.28
C VAL A 57 -34.34 8.00 9.42
N TYR A 58 -33.87 7.17 8.50
CA TYR A 58 -32.48 6.74 8.47
C TYR A 58 -31.64 7.76 7.73
N VAL A 59 -30.65 8.31 8.43
CA VAL A 59 -29.73 9.31 7.89
C VAL A 59 -28.30 8.81 7.97
N ARG A 60 -27.50 9.14 6.96
CA ARG A 60 -26.10 8.76 6.87
C ARG A 60 -25.22 9.98 6.66
N ALA A 61 -23.92 9.82 6.94
CA ALA A 61 -22.95 10.82 6.58
C ALA A 61 -22.81 10.86 5.05
N VAL A 62 -22.61 12.06 4.53
CA VAL A 62 -22.31 12.27 3.10
C VAL A 62 -20.94 11.71 2.78
N ASP A 63 -20.86 10.87 1.75
CA ASP A 63 -19.62 10.32 1.22
C ASP A 63 -18.95 11.28 0.22
N PRO A 64 -17.62 11.22 0.04
CA PRO A 64 -16.91 12.01 -0.96
C PRO A 64 -17.46 11.86 -2.40
N CYS A 65 -18.02 10.70 -2.76
CA CYS A 65 -18.64 10.46 -4.06
C CYS A 65 -20.05 11.05 -4.21
N ASP A 66 -20.72 11.43 -3.12
CA ASP A 66 -22.06 12.00 -3.22
C ASP A 66 -21.98 13.35 -3.94
N PRO A 67 -22.98 13.69 -4.78
CA PRO A 67 -23.01 14.98 -5.44
C PRO A 67 -22.89 16.09 -4.39
N GLN A 68 -21.95 17.01 -4.56
CA GLN A 68 -21.82 18.13 -3.64
C GLN A 68 -23.02 19.07 -3.84
N PRO A 69 -23.94 19.20 -2.87
CA PRO A 69 -24.89 20.28 -2.86
C PRO A 69 -24.15 21.60 -2.60
N PRO A 70 -24.80 22.75 -2.83
CA PRO A 70 -24.24 24.07 -2.53
C PRO A 70 -23.63 24.13 -1.10
N ASN A 71 -22.57 24.93 -0.96
CA ASN A 71 -21.76 25.05 0.26
C ASN A 71 -22.60 25.41 1.49
N ILE A 72 -22.90 24.43 2.33
CA ILE A 72 -23.48 24.66 3.65
C ILE A 72 -22.35 24.91 4.63
N ARG A 73 -22.17 26.17 5.03
CA ARG A 73 -21.45 26.47 6.27
C ARG A 73 -22.43 26.24 7.41
N ALA A 74 -22.45 25.03 7.98
CA ALA A 74 -22.99 24.85 9.32
C ALA A 74 -22.04 25.59 10.28
N SER A 75 -22.25 26.90 10.45
CA SER A 75 -21.49 27.65 11.43
C SER A 75 -22.05 27.30 12.81
N PRO A 76 -21.24 27.15 13.87
CA PRO A 76 -21.70 26.91 15.25
C PRO A 76 -22.58 28.04 15.87
N GLY A 77 -23.23 28.86 15.05
CA GLY A 77 -24.13 29.94 15.44
C GLY A 77 -25.33 30.15 14.49
N ASP A 78 -25.53 29.29 13.48
CA ASP A 78 -26.82 29.25 12.78
C ASP A 78 -27.86 28.69 13.77
N GLU A 79 -28.99 29.39 13.92
CA GLU A 79 -30.02 29.17 14.96
C GLU A 79 -30.78 27.83 14.80
N GLY A 80 -30.06 26.71 14.86
CA GLY A 80 -30.58 25.36 14.86
C GLY A 80 -30.75 24.82 16.29
N THR A 81 -31.77 23.98 16.48
CA THR A 81 -31.92 23.22 17.72
C THR A 81 -30.98 22.02 17.65
N VAL A 82 -30.07 21.89 18.61
CA VAL A 82 -29.29 20.66 18.81
C VAL A 82 -30.16 19.68 19.60
N LEU A 83 -30.60 18.62 18.94
CA LEU A 83 -31.28 17.51 19.59
C LEU A 83 -30.25 16.44 19.94
N LYS A 84 -30.33 15.83 21.12
CA LYS A 84 -29.45 14.70 21.48
C LYS A 84 -30.28 13.43 21.59
N ASN A 85 -29.80 12.36 20.98
CA ASN A 85 -30.28 11.01 21.23
C ASN A 85 -29.14 10.13 21.76
N ASP A 86 -29.41 8.85 22.00
CA ASP A 86 -28.42 7.92 22.57
C ASP A 86 -27.19 7.71 21.68
N LEU A 87 -27.30 8.00 20.37
CA LEU A 87 -26.27 7.72 19.36
C LEU A 87 -25.56 8.97 18.83
N ALA A 88 -26.22 10.13 18.81
CA ALA A 88 -25.72 11.33 18.15
C ALA A 88 -26.32 12.64 18.68
N GLU A 89 -25.57 13.72 18.46
CA GLU A 89 -26.04 15.09 18.45
C GLU A 89 -26.54 15.43 17.03
N LEU A 90 -27.80 15.85 16.92
CA LEU A 90 -28.49 16.17 15.68
C LEU A 90 -28.62 17.69 15.56
N TYR A 91 -28.18 18.26 14.44
CA TYR A 91 -28.23 19.69 14.18
C TYR A 91 -29.40 19.96 13.24
N VAL A 92 -30.50 20.48 13.80
CA VAL A 92 -31.76 20.69 13.07
C VAL A 92 -32.00 22.18 12.88
N ARG A 93 -32.07 22.62 11.61
CA ARG A 93 -32.50 23.97 11.25
C ARG A 93 -34.03 24.02 11.26
N ARG A 94 -34.61 25.05 11.88
CA ARG A 94 -36.06 25.28 11.82
C ARG A 94 -36.43 25.83 10.45
N VAL A 95 -37.49 25.30 9.84
CA VAL A 95 -38.04 25.83 8.59
C VAL A 95 -38.82 27.10 8.93
N ALA A 96 -38.37 28.25 8.44
CA ALA A 96 -38.94 29.55 8.84
C ALA A 96 -40.22 29.90 8.06
N ALA A 97 -40.38 29.37 6.86
CA ALA A 97 -41.54 29.54 5.99
C ALA A 97 -41.71 28.32 5.06
N ALA A 98 -42.91 28.13 4.49
CA ALA A 98 -43.17 27.03 3.54
C ALA A 98 -42.26 27.08 2.29
N ASP A 99 -41.72 28.26 1.99
CA ASP A 99 -40.91 28.55 0.80
C ASP A 99 -39.39 28.52 1.10
N ASP A 100 -39.00 28.18 2.33
CA ASP A 100 -37.60 28.12 2.76
C ASP A 100 -36.89 26.96 2.05
N PRO A 101 -35.84 27.21 1.25
CA PRO A 101 -35.20 26.16 0.47
C PRO A 101 -34.69 25.04 1.38
N LEU A 102 -35.24 23.84 1.17
CA LEU A 102 -34.82 22.58 1.81
C LEU A 102 -33.56 21.99 1.16
N ASP A 103 -32.92 22.73 0.27
CA ASP A 103 -31.83 22.29 -0.61
C ASP A 103 -30.61 21.72 0.14
N ASP A 104 -30.56 21.94 1.46
CA ASP A 104 -29.38 21.76 2.29
C ASP A 104 -29.52 20.68 3.38
N GLY A 105 -30.62 19.92 3.45
CA GLY A 105 -30.75 18.88 4.47
C GLY A 105 -31.96 17.96 4.36
N VAL A 106 -32.07 17.04 5.33
CA VAL A 106 -33.14 16.03 5.36
C VAL A 106 -34.38 16.65 6.00
N PRO A 107 -35.50 16.84 5.27
CA PRO A 107 -36.73 17.36 5.87
C PRO A 107 -37.22 16.39 6.95
N LEU A 108 -37.64 16.92 8.09
CA LEU A 108 -38.21 16.18 9.22
C LEU A 108 -39.66 16.61 9.43
N PHE A 109 -40.53 15.67 9.78
CA PHE A 109 -41.95 15.88 10.05
C PHE A 109 -42.28 15.61 11.53
N THR A 110 -43.44 16.08 11.97
CA THR A 110 -43.94 15.78 13.31
C THR A 110 -44.05 14.27 13.52
N GLY A 111 -43.40 13.76 14.58
CA GLY A 111 -43.40 12.34 14.92
C GLY A 111 -42.27 11.54 14.28
N ASP A 112 -41.41 12.16 13.46
CA ASP A 112 -40.22 11.50 12.92
C ASP A 112 -39.23 11.11 14.03
N GLU A 113 -38.71 9.89 13.95
CA GLU A 113 -37.63 9.35 14.78
C GLU A 113 -36.36 9.22 13.92
N VAL A 114 -35.36 10.06 14.19
CA VAL A 114 -34.10 10.05 13.43
C VAL A 114 -33.19 8.93 13.94
N ALA A 115 -32.80 8.02 13.04
CA ALA A 115 -31.83 6.96 13.27
C ALA A 115 -30.57 7.23 12.42
N VAL A 116 -29.45 7.52 13.08
CA VAL A 116 -28.17 7.74 12.42
C VAL A 116 -27.51 6.40 12.10
N MET A 117 -27.03 6.24 10.88
CA MET A 117 -26.25 5.08 10.44
C MET A 117 -24.77 5.26 10.80
N GLU A 118 -24.13 4.19 11.27
CA GLU A 118 -22.68 4.16 11.48
C GLU A 118 -21.98 3.96 10.13
N HIS A 119 -20.98 4.78 9.84
CA HIS A 119 -20.20 4.63 8.60
C HIS A 119 -18.88 3.91 8.90
N ILE A 120 -18.56 2.91 8.08
CA ILE A 120 -17.34 2.12 8.20
C ILE A 120 -16.60 2.19 6.86
N SER A 121 -15.38 2.69 6.90
CA SER A 121 -14.55 2.93 5.71
C SER A 121 -13.35 2.00 5.62
N HIS A 122 -12.84 1.53 6.76
CA HIS A 122 -11.62 0.74 6.83
C HIS A 122 -11.77 -0.41 7.82
N ILE A 123 -10.94 -1.43 7.62
CA ILE A 123 -10.66 -2.48 8.59
C ILE A 123 -9.17 -2.46 8.91
N SER A 124 -8.80 -2.85 10.11
CA SER A 124 -7.41 -3.00 10.53
C SER A 124 -7.08 -4.47 10.74
N HIS A 125 -5.87 -4.84 10.35
CA HIS A 125 -5.34 -6.18 10.54
C HIS A 125 -4.34 -6.21 11.68
N HIS A 126 -4.46 -7.23 12.54
CA HIS A 126 -3.64 -7.37 13.73
C HIS A 126 -3.20 -8.82 13.92
N THR A 127 -1.99 -9.02 14.46
CA THR A 127 -1.54 -10.34 14.95
C THR A 127 -1.98 -10.63 16.36
N ALA A 128 -2.32 -9.59 17.14
CA ALA A 128 -2.92 -9.72 18.47
C ALA A 128 -4.42 -9.49 18.41
N MET A 129 -5.13 -9.93 19.46
CA MET A 129 -6.59 -9.86 19.50
C MET A 129 -7.11 -8.43 19.76
N GLU A 130 -6.38 -7.63 20.55
CA GLU A 130 -6.78 -6.28 20.97
C GLU A 130 -5.55 -5.38 21.16
N GLY A 131 -5.75 -4.06 21.00
CA GLY A 131 -4.74 -3.03 21.21
C GLY A 131 -3.92 -2.69 19.97
N ASP A 132 -2.93 -1.81 20.14
CA ASP A 132 -2.00 -1.42 19.07
C ASP A 132 -0.89 -2.46 18.85
N GLU A 133 -0.75 -3.40 19.79
CA GLU A 133 0.22 -4.49 19.68
C GLU A 133 -0.15 -5.40 18.50
N GLY A 134 0.82 -5.60 17.61
CA GLY A 134 0.61 -6.49 16.46
C GLY A 134 -0.21 -5.88 15.34
N TYR A 135 -0.47 -4.57 15.34
CA TYR A 135 -1.00 -3.88 14.16
C TYR A 135 -0.09 -4.13 12.95
N LEU A 136 -0.70 -4.53 11.84
CA LEU A 136 -0.01 -4.82 10.59
C LEU A 136 -0.29 -3.74 9.55
N LEU A 137 -1.55 -3.58 9.14
CA LEU A 137 -1.97 -2.56 8.17
C LEU A 137 -3.48 -2.32 8.24
N TRP A 138 -3.95 -1.24 7.62
CA TRP A 138 -5.36 -0.99 7.39
C TRP A 138 -5.73 -1.25 5.92
N GLN A 139 -6.96 -1.72 5.67
CA GLN A 139 -7.52 -1.87 4.33
C GLN A 139 -8.79 -1.08 4.17
N ARG A 140 -8.91 -0.39 3.03
CA ARG A 140 -10.15 0.25 2.61
C ARG A 140 -11.20 -0.81 2.29
N ILE A 141 -12.42 -0.62 2.79
CA ILE A 141 -13.57 -1.46 2.43
C ILE A 141 -14.64 -0.66 1.67
N VAL A 142 -15.29 -1.31 0.71
CA VAL A 142 -16.37 -0.72 -0.08
C VAL A 142 -17.63 -1.57 0.02
N PRO A 143 -18.82 -0.95 0.13
CA PRO A 143 -20.07 -1.70 0.21
C PRO A 143 -20.35 -2.41 -1.12
N THR A 144 -20.82 -3.66 -1.05
CA THR A 144 -21.17 -4.48 -2.22
C THR A 144 -22.67 -4.56 -2.42
N ARG A 145 -23.42 -4.75 -1.35
CA ARG A 145 -24.89 -4.92 -1.36
C ARG A 145 -25.47 -4.81 0.05
N GLU A 146 -26.77 -4.57 0.12
CA GLU A 146 -27.53 -4.53 1.38
C GLU A 146 -28.65 -5.59 1.37
N GLU A 147 -28.86 -6.25 2.51
CA GLU A 147 -29.98 -7.14 2.81
C GLU A 147 -30.66 -6.70 4.11
N PRO A 148 -31.91 -7.10 4.37
CA PRO A 148 -32.54 -6.82 5.67
C PRO A 148 -31.67 -7.31 6.83
N GLY A 149 -31.23 -6.39 7.69
CA GLY A 149 -30.38 -6.68 8.84
C GLY A 149 -28.88 -6.79 8.54
N ARG A 150 -28.43 -6.61 7.29
CA ARG A 150 -27.04 -6.89 6.89
C ARG A 150 -26.53 -5.96 5.80
N VAL A 151 -25.32 -5.44 5.99
CA VAL A 151 -24.56 -4.69 4.99
C VAL A 151 -23.35 -5.53 4.61
N PHE A 152 -23.17 -5.80 3.32
CA PHE A 152 -22.03 -6.55 2.83
C PHE A 152 -20.97 -5.58 2.29
N ALA A 153 -19.71 -5.85 2.61
CA ALA A 153 -18.58 -5.08 2.13
C ALA A 153 -17.40 -6.01 1.78
N ARG A 154 -16.55 -5.52 0.89
CA ARG A 154 -15.30 -6.18 0.50
C ARG A 154 -14.13 -5.21 0.61
N THR A 155 -12.92 -5.73 0.57
CA THR A 155 -11.73 -4.88 0.42
C THR A 155 -11.72 -4.21 -0.96
N LEU A 156 -11.30 -2.94 -1.00
CA LEU A 156 -10.97 -2.25 -2.25
C LEU A 156 -9.76 -2.95 -2.88
N ARG A 157 -9.79 -3.20 -4.19
CA ARG A 157 -8.65 -3.81 -4.89
C ARG A 157 -7.54 -2.79 -5.09
N HIS A 158 -6.29 -3.24 -5.21
CA HIS A 158 -5.13 -2.34 -5.26
C HIS A 158 -5.22 -1.27 -6.37
N ASP A 159 -5.62 -1.68 -7.57
CA ASP A 159 -5.76 -0.77 -8.72
C ASP A 159 -7.19 -0.24 -8.93
N GLU A 160 -8.10 -0.49 -7.97
CA GLU A 160 -9.47 0.03 -8.04
C GLU A 160 -9.51 1.48 -7.53
N PRO A 161 -10.02 2.44 -8.34
CA PRO A 161 -10.18 3.82 -7.88
C PRO A 161 -11.11 3.89 -6.66
N ASP A 162 -10.67 4.57 -5.59
CA ASP A 162 -11.53 4.86 -4.44
C ASP A 162 -12.38 6.10 -4.74
N ASP A 163 -13.70 5.92 -4.82
CA ASP A 163 -14.65 7.04 -4.93
C ASP A 163 -14.98 7.65 -3.55
N GLY A 164 -14.50 7.05 -2.47
CA GLY A 164 -14.74 7.47 -1.09
C GLY A 164 -16.00 6.89 -0.47
N ARG A 165 -16.75 6.03 -1.17
CA ARG A 165 -18.01 5.45 -0.65
C ARG A 165 -17.79 4.59 0.59
N ARG A 166 -18.56 4.83 1.64
CA ARG A 166 -18.45 4.10 2.91
C ARG A 166 -19.58 3.09 3.06
N ALA A 167 -19.34 2.04 3.84
CA ALA A 167 -20.42 1.14 4.25
C ALA A 167 -21.21 1.81 5.38
N HIS A 168 -22.52 2.00 5.19
CA HIS A 168 -23.37 2.62 6.20
C HIS A 168 -24.27 1.56 6.82
N VAL A 169 -24.16 1.36 8.13
CA VAL A 169 -24.84 0.30 8.88
C VAL A 169 -25.93 0.90 9.76
N ARG A 170 -27.15 0.38 9.66
CA ARG A 170 -28.27 0.85 10.51
C ARG A 170 -28.09 0.33 11.94
N PRO A 171 -28.64 1.02 12.94
CA PRO A 171 -28.67 0.48 14.30
C PRO A 171 -29.32 -0.91 14.34
N GLY A 172 -28.55 -1.92 14.76
CA GLY A 172 -28.97 -3.33 14.83
C GLY A 172 -28.62 -4.19 13.62
N ASP A 173 -28.18 -3.60 12.50
CA ASP A 173 -27.69 -4.34 11.34
C ASP A 173 -26.26 -4.86 11.58
N GLN A 174 -25.86 -5.88 10.83
CA GLN A 174 -24.50 -6.45 10.87
C GLN A 174 -23.71 -6.08 9.61
N LEU A 175 -22.45 -5.67 9.78
CA LEU A 175 -21.49 -5.61 8.68
C LEU A 175 -20.91 -7.02 8.42
N ILE A 176 -21.04 -7.50 7.20
CA ILE A 176 -20.50 -8.78 6.74
C ILE A 176 -19.39 -8.51 5.72
N LEU A 177 -18.20 -9.03 5.98
CA LEU A 177 -17.07 -8.96 5.06
C LEU A 177 -17.06 -10.24 4.21
N ASP A 178 -17.46 -10.13 2.94
CA ASP A 178 -17.67 -11.30 2.06
C ASP A 178 -16.47 -11.65 1.17
N ASP A 179 -15.65 -10.67 0.81
CA ASP A 179 -14.45 -10.84 0.00
C ASP A 179 -13.30 -10.00 0.57
N ILE A 180 -12.63 -10.55 1.59
CA ILE A 180 -11.40 -9.96 2.16
C ILE A 180 -10.22 -10.47 1.33
N ARG A 181 -9.67 -9.60 0.49
CA ARG A 181 -8.46 -9.88 -0.28
C ARG A 181 -7.36 -8.93 0.13
N LEU A 182 -6.19 -9.49 0.35
CA LEU A 182 -4.95 -8.74 0.44
C LEU A 182 -4.11 -9.10 -0.78
N GLU A 183 -3.49 -8.09 -1.37
CA GLU A 183 -2.56 -8.24 -2.49
C GLU A 183 -1.18 -7.80 -2.02
N ILE A 184 -0.12 -8.52 -2.39
CA ILE A 184 1.24 -8.21 -1.92
C ILE A 184 1.70 -6.82 -2.37
N ASP A 185 1.21 -6.37 -3.53
CA ASP A 185 1.48 -5.04 -4.06
C ASP A 185 0.81 -3.93 -3.24
N TYR A 186 -0.36 -4.20 -2.66
CA TYR A 186 -0.99 -3.30 -1.69
C TYR A 186 -0.13 -3.15 -0.42
N VAL A 187 0.40 -4.27 0.10
CA VAL A 187 1.31 -4.24 1.25
C VAL A 187 2.59 -3.48 0.91
N ASP A 188 3.16 -3.69 -0.28
CA ASP A 188 4.35 -3.01 -0.76
C ASP A 188 4.15 -1.48 -0.85
N GLN A 189 3.02 -1.06 -1.44
CA GLN A 189 2.66 0.36 -1.52
C GLN A 189 2.50 0.98 -0.12
N TRP A 190 1.83 0.29 0.79
CA TRP A 190 1.59 0.78 2.15
C TRP A 190 2.89 0.92 2.96
N GLU A 191 3.76 -0.08 2.93
CA GLU A 191 5.10 0.01 3.56
C GLU A 191 5.99 1.09 2.91
N GLY A 192 5.65 1.50 1.68
CA GLY A 192 6.31 2.60 0.97
C GLY A 192 5.83 4.00 1.36
N GLU A 193 4.74 4.14 2.12
CA GLU A 193 4.23 5.45 2.53
C GLU A 193 5.25 6.19 3.40
N GLY A 194 5.68 7.37 2.93
CA GLY A 194 6.70 8.17 3.60
C GLY A 194 8.15 7.69 3.39
N VAL A 195 8.38 6.61 2.64
CA VAL A 195 9.72 6.15 2.26
C VAL A 195 10.13 6.80 0.94
N THR A 196 11.35 7.35 0.90
CA THR A 196 11.94 7.89 -0.33
C THR A 196 12.92 6.87 -0.92
N GLY A 197 12.74 6.50 -2.20
CA GLY A 197 13.61 5.56 -2.88
C GLY A 197 13.16 4.11 -2.69
N TYR A 198 14.06 3.24 -2.26
CA TYR A 198 13.77 1.83 -2.10
C TYR A 198 12.95 1.54 -0.84
N VAL A 199 11.82 0.86 -1.02
CA VAL A 199 11.01 0.32 0.09
C VAL A 199 11.63 -1.01 0.53
N PRO A 200 12.03 -1.23 1.79
CA PRO A 200 12.55 -2.53 2.23
C PRO A 200 11.58 -3.68 1.95
N LEU A 201 12.06 -4.78 1.36
CA LEU A 201 11.23 -5.93 1.03
C LEU A 201 10.93 -6.81 2.25
N THR A 202 11.84 -6.85 3.23
CA THR A 202 11.65 -7.73 4.40
C THR A 202 10.36 -7.44 5.17
N PRO A 203 10.02 -6.17 5.50
CA PRO A 203 8.73 -5.84 6.13
C PRO A 203 7.53 -6.25 5.27
N VAL A 204 7.57 -5.94 3.97
CA VAL A 204 6.49 -6.30 3.01
C VAL A 204 6.21 -7.81 3.05
N LEU A 205 7.27 -8.62 2.92
CA LEU A 205 7.15 -10.07 2.96
C LEU A 205 6.73 -10.60 4.32
N PHE A 206 7.22 -10.00 5.41
CA PHE A 206 6.82 -10.37 6.76
C PHE A 206 5.32 -10.14 6.94
N THR A 207 4.84 -8.94 6.63
CA THR A 207 3.44 -8.55 6.70
C THR A 207 2.59 -9.48 5.84
N TRP A 208 2.94 -9.68 4.56
CA TRP A 208 2.25 -10.61 3.65
C TRP A 208 2.12 -12.04 4.21
N MET A 209 3.24 -12.62 4.66
CA MET A 209 3.26 -14.01 5.13
C MET A 209 2.56 -14.21 6.48
N ARG A 210 2.21 -13.14 7.20
CA ARG A 210 1.33 -13.22 8.39
C ARG A 210 -0.14 -13.40 8.03
N PHE A 211 -0.57 -13.01 6.83
CA PHE A 211 -1.94 -13.18 6.36
C PHE A 211 -2.18 -14.51 5.64
N GLY A 212 -1.18 -14.99 4.90
CA GLY A 212 -1.32 -16.19 4.09
C GLY A 212 -1.43 -17.47 4.91
N THR A 213 -2.51 -18.24 4.72
CA THR A 213 -2.51 -19.68 5.03
C THR A 213 -1.89 -20.41 3.84
N GLY A 214 -0.84 -21.22 4.06
CA GLY A 214 -0.17 -21.98 2.99
C GLY A 214 1.33 -21.72 2.80
N HIS A 215 1.96 -20.88 3.64
CA HIS A 215 3.41 -20.79 3.70
C HIS A 215 3.96 -21.76 4.75
N SER A 216 4.83 -22.69 4.35
CA SER A 216 5.60 -23.48 5.31
C SER A 216 6.58 -22.59 6.08
N GLU A 217 6.95 -22.98 7.30
CA GLU A 217 7.96 -22.24 8.08
C GLU A 217 9.29 -22.09 7.31
N ASP A 218 9.67 -23.13 6.55
CA ASP A 218 10.89 -23.12 5.75
C ASP A 218 10.80 -22.09 4.61
N LYS A 219 9.66 -22.02 3.90
CA LYS A 219 9.42 -20.98 2.89
C LYS A 219 9.50 -19.58 3.49
N GLN A 220 8.90 -19.37 4.67
CA GLN A 220 8.96 -18.09 5.36
C GLN A 220 10.39 -17.71 5.73
N ARG A 221 11.12 -18.59 6.41
CA ARG A 221 12.52 -18.34 6.81
C ARG A 221 13.41 -18.06 5.62
N TYR A 222 13.23 -18.80 4.53
CA TYR A 222 14.01 -18.67 3.31
C TYR A 222 13.77 -17.32 2.63
N LEU A 223 12.51 -16.98 2.36
CA LEU A 223 12.15 -15.73 1.68
C LEU A 223 12.51 -14.49 2.50
N LEU A 224 12.24 -14.50 3.82
CA LEU A 224 12.66 -13.40 4.71
C LEU A 224 14.18 -13.27 4.78
N SER A 225 14.92 -14.38 4.74
CA SER A 225 16.38 -14.34 4.70
C SER A 225 16.90 -13.77 3.39
N ALA A 226 16.30 -14.13 2.25
CA ALA A 226 16.65 -13.58 0.94
C ALA A 226 16.34 -12.08 0.84
N ALA A 227 15.13 -11.67 1.26
CA ALA A 227 14.72 -10.27 1.28
C ALA A 227 15.65 -9.42 2.16
N ARG A 228 16.03 -9.90 3.35
CA ARG A 228 16.97 -9.17 4.22
C ARG A 228 18.35 -8.99 3.58
N ARG A 229 18.80 -9.96 2.78
CA ARG A 229 20.06 -9.84 2.01
C ARG A 229 19.94 -8.81 0.90
N LEU A 230 18.80 -8.78 0.20
CA LEU A 230 18.50 -7.78 -0.82
C LEU A 230 18.43 -6.38 -0.22
N ASP A 231 17.68 -6.18 0.88
CA ASP A 231 17.57 -4.90 1.57
C ASP A 231 18.95 -4.39 1.99
N ARG A 232 19.77 -5.29 2.54
CA ARG A 232 21.14 -4.93 2.93
C ARG A 232 22.01 -4.58 1.72
N ALA A 233 21.85 -5.27 0.60
CA ALA A 233 22.57 -4.96 -0.63
C ALA A 233 22.21 -3.55 -1.12
N GLN A 234 20.91 -3.22 -1.18
CA GLN A 234 20.44 -1.89 -1.57
C GLN A 234 21.04 -0.79 -0.69
N THR A 235 20.91 -0.89 0.64
CA THR A 235 21.47 0.13 1.55
C THR A 235 22.98 0.31 1.36
N LEU A 236 23.70 -0.77 1.08
CA LEU A 236 25.14 -0.69 0.82
C LEU A 236 25.43 -0.05 -0.53
N PHE A 237 24.65 -0.31 -1.59
CA PHE A 237 24.84 0.34 -2.89
C PHE A 237 24.47 1.83 -2.87
N GLU A 238 23.45 2.23 -2.12
CA GLU A 238 23.16 3.65 -1.85
C GLU A 238 24.38 4.32 -1.19
N ARG A 239 24.97 3.67 -0.19
CA ARG A 239 26.19 4.16 0.47
C ARG A 239 27.40 4.20 -0.48
N VAL A 240 27.56 3.23 -1.38
CA VAL A 240 28.58 3.25 -2.44
C VAL A 240 28.37 4.48 -3.33
N GLY A 241 27.13 4.76 -3.72
CA GLY A 241 26.77 5.96 -4.49
C GLY A 241 27.13 7.25 -3.78
N GLU A 242 26.82 7.38 -2.49
CA GLU A 242 27.19 8.54 -1.65
C GLU A 242 28.71 8.72 -1.54
N LEU A 243 29.45 7.64 -1.28
CA LEU A 243 30.91 7.68 -1.13
C LEU A 243 31.58 8.03 -2.47
N ARG A 244 31.02 7.55 -3.58
CA ARG A 244 31.48 7.92 -4.92
C ARG A 244 31.22 9.39 -5.20
N ASP A 245 30.01 9.89 -4.93
CA ASP A 245 29.69 11.33 -5.08
C ASP A 245 30.63 12.19 -4.23
N GLN A 246 30.90 11.76 -2.98
CA GLN A 246 31.86 12.43 -2.11
C GLN A 246 33.26 12.46 -2.73
N LEU A 247 33.77 11.36 -3.27
CA LEU A 247 35.10 11.33 -3.88
C LEU A 247 35.20 12.16 -5.17
N GLN A 248 34.13 12.19 -5.97
CA GLN A 248 34.14 12.88 -7.27
C GLN A 248 33.84 14.37 -7.16
N ASN A 249 32.79 14.72 -6.41
CA ASN A 249 32.22 16.06 -6.41
C ASN A 249 32.55 16.86 -5.15
N ARG A 250 32.91 16.19 -4.05
CA ARG A 250 33.18 16.83 -2.74
C ARG A 250 34.39 16.18 -2.04
N PRO A 251 35.54 16.07 -2.71
CA PRO A 251 36.65 15.25 -2.23
C PRO A 251 37.12 15.75 -0.85
N PRO A 252 37.35 14.86 0.12
CA PRO A 252 37.88 15.23 1.43
C PRO A 252 39.23 15.95 1.32
N GLU A 253 39.44 16.95 2.17
CA GLU A 253 40.69 17.71 2.16
C GLU A 253 41.86 16.87 2.71
N GLY A 254 42.93 16.78 1.92
CA GLY A 254 44.17 16.12 2.30
C GLY A 254 44.23 14.61 2.04
N ALA A 255 45.43 14.13 1.70
CA ALA A 255 45.68 12.75 1.28
C ALA A 255 45.22 11.68 2.31
N PRO A 256 45.37 11.86 3.65
CA PRO A 256 44.88 10.87 4.61
C PRO A 256 43.35 10.70 4.60
N ALA A 257 42.59 11.80 4.46
CA ALA A 257 41.13 11.74 4.45
C ALA A 257 40.61 11.10 3.16
N LEU A 258 41.21 11.47 2.02
CA LEU A 258 40.92 10.86 0.73
C LEU A 258 41.13 9.34 0.75
N ARG A 259 42.26 8.87 1.31
CA ARG A 259 42.53 7.42 1.43
C ARG A 259 41.49 6.70 2.28
N ARG A 260 41.05 7.28 3.40
CA ARG A 260 40.00 6.68 4.23
C ARG A 260 38.69 6.54 3.46
N ALA A 261 38.26 7.59 2.78
CA ALA A 261 37.04 7.55 1.96
C ALA A 261 37.13 6.53 0.83
N ALA A 262 38.29 6.41 0.16
CA ALA A 262 38.51 5.41 -0.87
C ALA A 262 38.45 3.97 -0.30
N PHE A 263 39.11 3.69 0.83
CA PHE A 263 39.02 2.36 1.45
C PHE A 263 37.63 2.04 1.99
N GLU A 264 36.88 3.04 2.48
CA GLU A 264 35.48 2.88 2.87
C GLU A 264 34.60 2.53 1.66
N LEU A 265 34.80 3.20 0.51
CA LEU A 265 34.09 2.87 -0.73
C LEU A 265 34.34 1.41 -1.14
N ILE A 266 35.60 0.99 -1.15
CA ILE A 266 35.98 -0.37 -1.56
C ILE A 266 35.37 -1.41 -0.62
N GLY A 267 35.53 -1.25 0.69
CA GLY A 267 34.98 -2.19 1.68
C GLY A 267 33.45 -2.23 1.67
N THR A 268 32.78 -1.10 1.42
CA THR A 268 31.32 -1.06 1.29
C THR A 268 30.88 -1.79 0.02
N THR A 269 31.59 -1.61 -1.09
CA THR A 269 31.32 -2.29 -2.37
C THR A 269 31.43 -3.80 -2.25
N GLU A 270 32.49 -4.29 -1.60
CA GLU A 270 32.67 -5.70 -1.31
C GLU A 270 31.46 -6.28 -0.57
N MET A 271 31.05 -5.64 0.53
CA MET A 271 29.92 -6.08 1.32
C MET A 271 28.60 -6.03 0.54
N ALA A 272 28.42 -5.02 -0.33
CA ALA A 272 27.25 -4.87 -1.19
C ALA A 272 27.13 -6.05 -2.16
N ILE A 273 28.22 -6.38 -2.84
CA ILE A 273 28.30 -7.50 -3.79
C ILE A 273 28.09 -8.83 -3.10
N VAL A 274 28.66 -9.04 -1.91
CA VAL A 274 28.43 -10.27 -1.13
C VAL A 274 26.95 -10.41 -0.78
N ALA A 275 26.30 -9.33 -0.33
CA ALA A 275 24.87 -9.36 0.01
C ALA A 275 24.00 -9.63 -1.22
N LEU A 276 24.25 -8.94 -2.34
CA LEU A 276 23.53 -9.12 -3.61
C LEU A 276 23.69 -10.54 -4.14
N ASN A 277 24.92 -11.04 -4.20
CA ASN A 277 25.21 -12.40 -4.66
C ASN A 277 24.44 -13.44 -3.82
N ARG A 278 24.35 -13.25 -2.50
CA ARG A 278 23.60 -14.17 -1.63
C ARG A 278 22.10 -14.13 -1.93
N ALA A 279 21.50 -12.95 -2.11
CA ALA A 279 20.10 -12.82 -2.49
C ALA A 279 19.82 -13.48 -3.86
N MET A 280 20.67 -13.23 -4.87
CA MET A 280 20.56 -13.85 -6.19
C MET A 280 20.72 -15.37 -6.16
N THR A 281 21.67 -15.88 -5.37
CA THR A 281 21.87 -17.33 -5.20
C THR A 281 20.63 -17.96 -4.58
N MET A 282 20.05 -17.34 -3.55
CA MET A 282 18.80 -17.82 -2.97
C MET A 282 17.64 -17.78 -3.96
N CYS A 283 17.60 -16.81 -4.89
CA CYS A 283 16.59 -16.84 -5.94
C CYS A 283 16.77 -18.04 -6.87
N ALA A 284 18.00 -18.29 -7.31
CA ALA A 284 18.32 -19.39 -8.21
C ALA A 284 18.08 -20.77 -7.59
N ASP A 285 18.28 -20.90 -6.27
CA ASP A 285 18.12 -22.17 -5.55
C ASP A 285 16.70 -22.34 -4.97
N ALA A 286 15.79 -21.37 -5.16
CA ALA A 286 14.48 -21.36 -4.51
C ALA A 286 13.59 -22.54 -4.95
N MET A 287 13.66 -22.98 -6.21
CA MET A 287 12.88 -24.15 -6.67
C MET A 287 13.25 -25.39 -5.86
N ASP A 288 14.55 -25.63 -5.65
CA ASP A 288 15.03 -26.80 -4.90
C ASP A 288 14.83 -26.64 -3.39
N ALA A 289 15.01 -25.42 -2.87
CA ALA A 289 14.98 -25.16 -1.43
C ALA A 289 13.57 -25.03 -0.86
N ILE A 290 12.64 -24.42 -1.61
CA ILE A 290 11.29 -24.11 -1.15
C ILE A 290 10.19 -24.55 -2.12
N GLY A 291 10.52 -25.19 -3.24
CA GLY A 291 9.54 -25.77 -4.16
C GLY A 291 8.78 -24.76 -5.01
N THR A 292 9.27 -23.53 -5.17
CA THR A 292 8.57 -22.51 -5.98
C THR A 292 8.57 -22.85 -7.46
N SER A 293 7.46 -22.57 -8.16
CA SER A 293 7.36 -22.72 -9.62
C SER A 293 7.62 -21.42 -10.40
N VAL A 294 7.87 -20.32 -9.69
CA VAL A 294 8.18 -19.02 -10.31
C VAL A 294 9.49 -19.12 -11.10
N SER A 295 9.45 -18.71 -12.36
CA SER A 295 10.62 -18.74 -13.23
C SER A 295 11.64 -17.69 -12.82
N LEU A 296 12.92 -18.06 -12.77
CA LEU A 296 14.01 -17.12 -12.51
C LEU A 296 14.12 -16.08 -13.64
N PRO A 297 14.09 -14.77 -13.35
CA PRO A 297 14.23 -13.72 -14.35
C PRO A 297 15.52 -13.81 -15.17
N MET A 298 15.44 -13.49 -16.47
CA MET A 298 16.60 -13.49 -17.38
C MET A 298 17.71 -12.54 -16.91
N THR A 299 17.36 -11.40 -16.31
CA THR A 299 18.34 -10.45 -15.74
C THR A 299 19.24 -11.12 -14.70
N ILE A 300 18.65 -11.89 -13.78
CA ILE A 300 19.42 -12.64 -12.77
C ILE A 300 20.29 -13.69 -13.47
N THR A 301 19.72 -14.46 -14.40
CA THR A 301 20.44 -15.51 -15.13
C THR A 301 21.65 -14.96 -15.89
N ASN A 302 21.49 -13.86 -16.61
CA ASN A 302 22.54 -13.27 -17.46
C ASN A 302 23.70 -12.68 -16.66
N LEU A 303 23.39 -12.02 -15.52
CA LEU A 303 24.41 -11.33 -14.71
C LEU A 303 24.95 -12.20 -13.56
N ARG A 304 24.39 -13.40 -13.33
CA ARG A 304 24.81 -14.29 -12.25
C ARG A 304 26.30 -14.58 -12.28
N GLU A 305 26.84 -14.95 -13.44
CA GLU A 305 28.27 -15.29 -13.54
C GLU A 305 29.14 -14.07 -13.22
N CYS A 306 28.80 -12.89 -13.76
CA CYS A 306 29.51 -11.65 -13.48
C CYS A 306 29.56 -11.35 -11.97
N VAL A 307 28.40 -11.35 -11.31
CA VAL A 307 28.30 -11.08 -9.86
C VAL A 307 29.06 -12.14 -9.04
N VAL A 308 28.98 -13.42 -9.42
CA VAL A 308 29.71 -14.50 -8.75
C VAL A 308 31.22 -14.30 -8.84
N GLN A 309 31.74 -13.94 -10.02
CA GLN A 309 33.18 -13.78 -10.25
C GLN A 309 33.72 -12.55 -9.53
N ILE A 310 33.00 -11.43 -9.55
CA ILE A 310 33.35 -10.25 -8.77
C ILE A 310 33.32 -10.58 -7.27
N ARG A 311 32.27 -11.24 -6.76
CA ARG A 311 32.20 -11.64 -5.35
C ARG A 311 33.37 -12.55 -4.95
N ASP A 312 33.65 -13.58 -5.74
CA ASP A 312 34.75 -14.53 -5.51
C ASP A 312 36.11 -13.83 -5.46
N SER A 313 36.30 -12.81 -6.30
CA SER A 313 37.52 -12.00 -6.29
C SER A 313 37.72 -11.20 -5.00
N TYR A 314 36.64 -10.64 -4.44
CA TYR A 314 36.70 -9.97 -3.14
C TYR A 314 36.87 -10.96 -1.97
N GLU A 315 36.15 -12.08 -1.98
CA GLU A 315 36.22 -13.09 -0.91
C GLU A 315 37.61 -13.73 -0.80
N HIS A 316 38.34 -13.81 -1.91
CA HIS A 316 39.69 -14.37 -1.99
C HIS A 316 40.75 -13.30 -2.30
N ILE A 317 40.56 -12.09 -1.78
CA ILE A 317 41.43 -10.93 -2.06
C ILE A 317 42.90 -11.17 -1.68
N ASP A 318 43.17 -12.04 -0.71
CA ASP A 318 44.49 -12.46 -0.28
C ASP A 318 45.24 -13.25 -1.38
N GLU A 319 44.57 -14.20 -2.04
CA GLU A 319 45.13 -14.89 -3.21
C GLU A 319 45.34 -13.92 -4.38
N ARG A 320 44.36 -13.04 -4.61
CA ARG A 320 44.44 -12.02 -5.67
C ARG A 320 45.64 -11.10 -5.47
N ALA A 321 45.96 -10.74 -4.23
CA ALA A 321 47.09 -9.87 -3.90
C ALA A 321 48.44 -10.46 -4.34
N VAL A 322 48.59 -11.79 -4.33
CA VAL A 322 49.81 -12.48 -4.76
C VAL A 322 49.77 -12.95 -6.23
N GLY A 323 48.71 -12.60 -6.97
CA GLY A 323 48.59 -12.94 -8.39
C GLY A 323 47.98 -14.32 -8.65
N GLU A 324 47.23 -14.87 -7.68
CA GLU A 324 46.70 -16.23 -7.74
C GLU A 324 45.15 -16.29 -7.73
N VAL A 325 44.64 -17.35 -8.35
CA VAL A 325 43.25 -17.81 -8.27
C VAL A 325 43.24 -19.30 -7.96
N ARG A 326 42.71 -19.68 -6.79
CA ARG A 326 42.71 -21.07 -6.30
C ARG A 326 44.11 -21.66 -6.31
N ARG A 327 45.08 -20.90 -5.79
CA ARG A 327 46.52 -21.26 -5.73
C ARG A 327 47.19 -21.50 -7.08
N ASN A 328 46.64 -20.95 -8.16
CA ASN A 328 47.23 -21.00 -9.49
C ASN A 328 47.47 -19.57 -10.01
N PRO A 329 48.60 -19.29 -10.68
CA PRO A 329 48.85 -17.99 -11.30
C PRO A 329 47.72 -17.60 -12.26
N ASN A 330 47.24 -16.36 -12.18
CA ASN A 330 46.18 -15.86 -13.04
C ASN A 330 46.46 -14.43 -13.50
N ILE A 331 46.35 -14.18 -14.81
CA ILE A 331 46.61 -12.86 -15.42
C ILE A 331 45.66 -11.77 -14.93
N ASN A 332 44.45 -12.13 -14.54
CA ASN A 332 43.42 -11.21 -14.08
C ASN A 332 43.42 -11.01 -12.55
N ALA A 333 44.27 -11.71 -11.81
CA ALA A 333 44.24 -11.69 -10.34
C ALA A 333 44.33 -10.27 -9.77
N HIS A 334 45.18 -9.42 -10.34
CA HIS A 334 45.36 -8.04 -9.86
C HIS A 334 44.29 -7.06 -10.32
N SER A 335 43.42 -7.43 -11.27
CA SER A 335 42.42 -6.50 -11.83
C SER A 335 41.37 -6.04 -10.82
N ILE A 336 41.13 -6.80 -9.75
CA ILE A 336 40.20 -6.40 -8.67
C ILE A 336 40.71 -5.19 -7.86
N PHE A 337 42.01 -4.90 -7.90
CA PHE A 337 42.61 -3.73 -7.25
C PHE A 337 42.56 -2.47 -8.12
N ASP A 338 42.05 -2.56 -9.36
CA ASP A 338 41.77 -1.39 -10.18
C ASP A 338 40.45 -0.74 -9.71
N HIS A 339 40.59 0.22 -8.80
CA HIS A 339 39.46 0.95 -8.21
C HIS A 339 39.14 2.26 -8.94
N ASP A 340 39.89 2.61 -9.99
CA ASP A 340 39.66 3.85 -10.72
C ASP A 340 38.31 3.79 -11.46
N GLN A 341 37.92 2.61 -11.95
CA GLN A 341 36.65 2.39 -12.65
C GLN A 341 35.43 2.62 -11.77
N ILE A 342 35.46 2.16 -10.52
CA ILE A 342 34.32 2.35 -9.61
C ILE A 342 34.20 3.82 -9.20
N VAL A 343 35.31 4.51 -8.98
CA VAL A 343 35.29 5.93 -8.64
C VAL A 343 34.84 6.76 -9.84
N ALA A 344 35.53 6.63 -10.99
CA ALA A 344 35.29 7.47 -12.16
C ALA A 344 33.96 7.15 -12.85
N ASN A 345 33.76 5.87 -13.20
CA ASN A 345 32.68 5.44 -14.07
C ASN A 345 31.53 4.79 -13.32
N GLY A 346 31.71 4.44 -12.04
CA GLY A 346 30.69 3.68 -11.30
C GLY A 346 30.57 2.25 -11.81
N VAL A 347 31.67 1.64 -12.24
CA VAL A 347 31.71 0.27 -12.75
C VAL A 347 32.61 -0.57 -11.87
N ILE A 348 32.10 -1.71 -11.40
CA ILE A 348 32.88 -2.70 -10.67
C ILE A 348 33.46 -3.70 -11.68
N THR A 349 34.77 -3.93 -11.63
CA THR A 349 35.48 -4.73 -12.63
C THR A 349 36.31 -5.85 -12.02
N TYR A 350 36.33 -7.00 -12.69
CA TYR A 350 37.28 -8.08 -12.44
C TYR A 350 37.53 -8.86 -13.74
N GLY A 351 38.75 -8.82 -14.25
CA GLY A 351 39.11 -9.43 -15.54
C GLY A 351 38.24 -8.91 -16.68
N GLY A 352 37.42 -9.78 -17.27
CA GLY A 352 36.46 -9.45 -18.32
C GLY A 352 35.03 -9.20 -17.83
N TYR A 353 34.80 -9.18 -16.51
CA TYR A 353 33.49 -8.98 -15.90
C TYR A 353 33.31 -7.52 -15.48
N TYR A 354 32.14 -6.96 -15.80
CA TYR A 354 31.77 -5.58 -15.55
C TYR A 354 30.38 -5.54 -14.96
N LEU A 355 30.20 -4.74 -13.91
CA LEU A 355 28.90 -4.49 -13.29
C LEU A 355 28.73 -2.99 -13.10
N ASP A 356 27.80 -2.40 -13.84
CA ASP A 356 27.48 -0.98 -13.79
C ASP A 356 26.55 -0.66 -12.62
N LEU A 357 26.94 0.30 -11.77
CA LEU A 357 26.18 0.71 -10.60
C LEU A 357 24.91 1.50 -10.95
N ALA A 358 24.85 2.12 -12.13
CA ALA A 358 23.73 2.94 -12.58
C ALA A 358 22.67 2.14 -13.35
N THR A 359 23.05 1.03 -14.00
CA THR A 359 22.11 0.19 -14.77
C THR A 359 21.96 -1.21 -14.20
N ASP A 360 23.04 -1.98 -14.12
CA ASP A 360 22.97 -3.42 -13.83
C ASP A 360 22.52 -3.68 -12.39
N VAL A 361 23.01 -2.88 -11.44
CA VAL A 361 22.66 -3.04 -10.02
C VAL A 361 21.17 -2.73 -9.76
N PRO A 362 20.61 -1.58 -10.19
CA PRO A 362 19.18 -1.32 -10.07
C PRO A 362 18.30 -2.38 -10.74
N ASP A 363 18.69 -2.84 -11.95
CA ASP A 363 17.96 -3.87 -12.68
C ASP A 363 17.96 -5.21 -11.93
N LEU A 364 19.11 -5.60 -11.36
CA LEU A 364 19.23 -6.78 -10.51
C LEU A 364 18.41 -6.67 -9.24
N ILE A 365 18.46 -5.53 -8.54
CA ILE A 365 17.70 -5.33 -7.30
C ILE A 365 16.20 -5.42 -7.58
N THR A 366 15.75 -4.79 -8.68
CA THR A 366 14.35 -4.84 -9.11
C THR A 366 13.92 -6.26 -9.48
N ALA A 367 14.73 -6.98 -10.27
CA ALA A 367 14.43 -8.36 -10.69
C ALA A 367 14.41 -9.33 -9.50
N VAL A 368 15.37 -9.22 -8.57
CA VAL A 368 15.40 -10.03 -7.34
C VAL A 368 14.21 -9.69 -6.45
N ARG A 369 13.87 -8.40 -6.29
CA ARG A 369 12.70 -7.96 -5.52
C ARG A 369 11.42 -8.59 -6.07
N GLN A 370 11.17 -8.43 -7.37
CA GLN A 370 9.94 -8.92 -7.99
C GLN A 370 9.85 -10.44 -7.91
N TYR A 371 10.94 -11.16 -8.19
CA TYR A 371 10.97 -12.62 -8.05
C TYR A 371 10.59 -13.09 -6.65
N LEU A 372 11.13 -12.43 -5.60
CA LEU A 372 10.81 -12.77 -4.22
C LEU A 372 9.34 -12.47 -3.86
N LYS A 373 8.75 -11.40 -4.41
CA LYS A 373 7.31 -11.11 -4.26
C LYS A 373 6.47 -12.18 -4.94
N ASP A 374 6.79 -12.54 -6.18
CA ASP A 374 6.06 -13.56 -6.94
C ASP A 374 6.14 -14.92 -6.24
N ALA A 375 7.35 -15.30 -5.76
CA ALA A 375 7.56 -16.53 -5.01
C ALA A 375 6.80 -16.52 -3.67
N ALA A 376 6.66 -15.36 -3.02
CA ALA A 376 5.87 -15.22 -1.80
C ALA A 376 4.35 -15.28 -2.07
N ALA A 377 3.88 -14.72 -3.18
CA ALA A 377 2.47 -14.74 -3.57
C ALA A 377 1.99 -16.14 -4.00
N GLU A 378 2.91 -17.02 -4.44
CA GLU A 378 2.58 -18.39 -4.80
C GLU A 378 2.14 -19.22 -3.58
N THR A 379 0.88 -19.66 -3.58
CA THR A 379 0.39 -20.67 -2.64
C THR A 379 0.88 -22.04 -3.09
N LEU A 380 1.78 -22.65 -2.32
CA LEU A 380 2.19 -24.03 -2.59
C LEU A 380 1.09 -24.99 -2.11
N PRO A 381 0.80 -26.08 -2.86
CA PRO A 381 -0.07 -27.12 -2.35
C PRO A 381 0.50 -27.62 -1.02
N SER A 382 -0.34 -27.68 0.01
CA SER A 382 0.04 -28.23 1.31
C SER A 382 0.45 -29.68 1.11
N ASN A 383 1.75 -29.95 1.12
CA ASN A 383 2.28 -31.30 1.11
C ASN A 383 1.76 -32.00 2.36
N SER A 384 0.70 -32.79 2.21
CA SER A 384 0.20 -33.70 3.22
C SER A 384 1.27 -34.78 3.42
N SER A 385 2.24 -34.51 4.27
CA SER A 385 3.15 -35.52 4.79
C SER A 385 2.34 -36.44 5.71
N THR A 386 1.75 -37.48 5.13
CA THR A 386 1.17 -38.61 5.83
C THR A 386 2.29 -39.28 6.63
N SER A 387 2.47 -38.89 7.89
CA SER A 387 3.27 -39.66 8.83
C SER A 387 2.51 -40.94 9.17
N THR A 388 2.66 -41.97 8.34
CA THR A 388 2.34 -43.35 8.70
C THR A 388 3.22 -43.76 9.87
N VAL A 389 2.69 -43.63 11.09
CA VAL A 389 3.21 -44.35 12.24
C VAL A 389 2.79 -45.82 12.06
N SER A 390 3.70 -46.62 11.50
CA SER A 390 3.60 -48.07 11.52
C SER A 390 3.86 -48.55 12.96
N GLY A 391 2.80 -48.78 13.72
CA GLY A 391 2.84 -49.59 14.92
C GLY A 391 2.87 -51.07 14.53
N SER A 392 4.04 -51.70 14.65
CA SER A 392 4.14 -53.16 14.71
C SER A 392 3.76 -53.65 16.11
N ALA A 393 2.97 -54.71 16.14
CA ALA A 393 2.62 -55.51 17.33
C ALA A 393 3.84 -56.10 18.04
#